data_AF-A0A6L6U8N1-F1
#
_entry.id   AF-A0A6L6U8N1-F1
#
_cell.length_a   1.000
_cell.length_b   1.000
_cell.length_c   1.000
_cell.angle_alpha   90.00
_cell.angle_beta   90.00
_cell.angle_gamma   90.00
#
_symmetry.space_group_name_H-M   'P 1'
#
loop_
_entity.id
_entity.type
_entity.pdbx_description
1 polymer ?
#
loop_
_entity_poly.entity_id
_entity_poly.type
_entity_poly.pdbx_seq_one_letter_code
_entity_poly.pdbx_strand_id
1 'polypeptide(L)'
;MILPHPESNLRTNLMVLGAEIIGIMSKSPFNEKYVLVDDVMNKFLKVDKNRTPDLFLYAVTFLHTVGSIEKKEYKIKLIKNDTSKEQLNLFQ
;
A
#
# COMPACT_ATOMS: atom_id res chain seq x y z
N MET A 1 -2.57 27.64 24.72
CA MET A 1 -1.77 27.18 23.57
C MET A 1 -2.02 25.69 23.43
N ILE A 2 -2.65 25.22 22.36
CA ILE A 2 -2.93 23.79 22.18
C ILE A 2 -1.62 23.17 21.69
N LEU A 3 -0.97 22.33 22.51
CA LEU A 3 0.13 21.52 22.00
C LEU A 3 -0.45 20.60 20.92
N PRO A 4 0.06 20.60 19.68
CA PRO A 4 -0.31 19.58 18.73
C PRO A 4 0.13 18.25 19.32
N HIS A 5 -0.83 17.41 19.73
CA HIS A 5 -0.52 16.07 20.20
C HIS A 5 0.11 15.31 19.02
N PRO A 6 1.20 14.55 19.22
CA PRO A 6 1.85 13.78 18.16
C PRO A 6 0.86 12.86 17.41
N GLU A 7 -0.16 12.38 18.12
CA GLU A 7 -1.28 11.58 17.63
C GLU A 7 -2.18 12.33 16.63
N SER A 8 -2.21 13.66 16.68
CA SER A 8 -2.99 14.49 15.75
C SER A 8 -2.37 14.55 14.35
N ASN A 9 -1.09 14.17 14.19
CA ASN A 9 -0.46 14.07 12.88
C ASN A 9 -0.73 12.70 12.25
N LEU A 10 -1.89 12.57 11.60
CA LEU A 10 -2.31 11.34 10.93
C LEU A 10 -1.41 10.95 9.75
N ARG A 11 -0.48 11.81 9.29
CA ARG A 11 0.36 11.53 8.11
C ARG A 11 1.36 10.39 8.34
N THR A 12 1.68 10.07 9.59
CA THR A 12 2.56 8.95 9.98
C THR A 12 1.78 7.75 10.50
N ASN A 13 0.44 7.83 10.54
CA ASN A 13 -0.39 6.73 10.98
C ASN A 13 -0.31 5.55 9.99
N LEU A 14 -0.10 4.34 10.51
CA LEU A 14 0.12 3.14 9.71
C LEU A 14 -0.98 2.86 8.67
N MET A 15 -2.25 3.07 9.02
CA MET A 15 -3.35 2.86 8.08
C MET A 15 -3.32 3.88 6.94
N VAL A 16 -2.98 5.14 7.25
CA VAL A 16 -2.85 6.21 6.24
C VAL A 16 -1.67 5.90 5.31
N LEU A 17 -0.53 5.51 5.86
CA LEU A 17 0.64 5.08 5.08
C LEU A 17 0.31 3.90 4.16
N GLY A 18 -0.41 2.90 4.69
CA GLY A 18 -0.86 1.73 3.92
C GLY A 18 -1.82 2.10 2.78
N ALA A 19 -2.83 2.93 3.07
CA ALA A 19 -3.77 3.42 2.06
C ALA A 19 -3.09 4.21 0.95
N GLU A 20 -2.06 4.99 1.27
CA GLU A 20 -1.28 5.69 0.27
C GLU A 20 -0.44 4.75 -0.61
N ILE A 21 0.18 3.72 -0.04
CA ILE A 21 0.90 2.69 -0.81
C ILE A 21 -0.06 1.97 -1.76
N ILE A 22 -1.26 1.61 -1.29
CA ILE A 22 -2.34 1.07 -2.13
C ILE A 22 -2.68 2.07 -3.26
N GLY A 23 -2.79 3.36 -2.94
CA GLY A 23 -3.02 4.43 -3.92
C GLY A 23 -1.90 4.58 -4.95
N ILE A 24 -0.65 4.35 -4.57
CA ILE A 24 0.51 4.35 -5.47
C ILE A 24 0.45 3.12 -6.39
N MET A 25 0.22 1.94 -5.83
CA MET A 25 0.23 0.66 -6.55
C MET A 25 -0.99 0.44 -7.44
N SER A 26 -2.13 1.04 -7.12
CA SER A 26 -3.36 0.97 -7.92
C SER A 26 -3.32 1.82 -9.20
N LYS A 27 -2.34 2.73 -9.32
CA LYS A 27 -2.16 3.59 -10.49
C LYS A 27 -1.19 2.97 -11.50
N SER A 28 -1.32 3.38 -12.77
CA SER A 28 -0.31 3.07 -13.79
C SER A 28 1.06 3.64 -13.39
N PRO A 29 2.19 2.94 -13.59
CA PRO A 29 2.37 1.68 -14.32
C PRO A 29 2.29 0.41 -13.46
N PHE A 30 1.84 0.51 -12.21
CA PHE A 30 1.94 -0.55 -11.21
C PHE A 30 0.70 -1.44 -11.09
N ASN A 31 -0.44 -0.95 -11.57
CA ASN A 31 -1.71 -1.66 -11.50
C ASN A 31 -1.59 -3.10 -12.02
N GLU A 32 -2.05 -4.06 -11.20
CA GLU A 32 -2.13 -5.50 -11.49
C GLU A 32 -0.81 -6.21 -11.83
N LYS A 33 0.34 -5.55 -11.63
CA LYS A 33 1.66 -6.11 -11.92
C LYS A 33 2.49 -6.31 -10.65
N TYR A 34 3.41 -7.28 -10.72
CA TYR A 34 4.49 -7.36 -9.76
C TYR A 34 5.50 -6.26 -10.05
N VAL A 35 5.71 -5.38 -9.08
CA VAL A 35 6.58 -4.21 -9.18
C VAL A 35 7.70 -4.30 -8.16
N LEU A 36 8.87 -3.74 -8.50
CA LEU A 36 10.00 -3.73 -7.57
C LEU A 36 9.63 -2.89 -6.35
N VAL A 37 10.04 -3.36 -5.18
CA VAL A 37 9.80 -2.66 -3.91
C VAL A 37 10.40 -1.24 -3.96
N ASP A 38 11.56 -1.07 -4.57
CA ASP A 38 12.24 0.22 -4.73
C ASP A 38 11.42 1.25 -5.52
N ASP A 39 10.74 0.82 -6.59
CA ASP A 39 9.95 1.73 -7.42
C ASP A 39 8.77 2.32 -6.63
N VAL A 40 8.16 1.50 -5.77
CA VAL A 40 7.07 1.92 -4.89
C VAL A 40 7.60 2.80 -3.76
N MET A 41 8.73 2.42 -3.14
CA MET A 41 9.38 3.21 -2.09
C MET A 41 9.77 4.60 -2.60
N ASN A 42 10.39 4.69 -3.77
CA ASN A 42 10.78 5.95 -4.38
C ASN A 42 9.59 6.89 -4.62
N LYS A 43 8.42 6.34 -5.01
CA LYS A 43 7.21 7.16 -5.13
C LYS A 43 6.67 7.57 -3.77
N PHE A 44 6.69 6.68 -2.79
CA PHE A 44 6.24 6.95 -1.42
C PHE A 44 7.05 8.07 -0.75
N LEU A 45 8.38 8.03 -0.88
CA LEU A 45 9.28 9.05 -0.31
C LEU A 45 9.11 10.43 -0.94
N LYS A 46 8.65 10.51 -2.20
CA LYS A 46 8.42 11.77 -2.91
C LYS A 46 7.12 12.48 -2.50
N VAL A 47 6.22 11.82 -1.76
CA VAL A 47 4.93 12.40 -1.36
C VAL A 47 5.09 13.50 -0.31
N ASP A 48 5.93 13.29 0.70
CA ASP A 48 6.11 14.21 1.82
C ASP A 48 7.54 14.12 2.38
N LYS A 49 8.08 15.24 2.86
CA LYS A 49 9.47 15.33 3.37
C LYS A 49 9.70 14.52 4.65
N ASN A 50 8.65 14.19 5.40
CA ASN A 50 8.74 13.41 6.62
C ASN A 50 8.69 11.90 6.37
N ARG A 51 8.65 11.47 5.10
CA ARG A 51 8.61 10.05 4.73
C ARG A 51 10.01 9.46 4.81
N THR A 52 10.12 8.34 5.51
CA THR A 52 11.37 7.60 5.67
C THR A 52 11.22 6.18 5.13
N PRO A 53 12.34 5.53 4.73
CA PRO A 53 12.32 4.12 4.35
C PRO A 53 11.76 3.20 5.43
N ASP A 54 12.00 3.50 6.71
CA ASP A 54 11.44 2.74 7.84
C ASP A 54 9.92 2.76 7.88
N LEU A 55 9.30 3.93 7.67
CA LEU A 55 7.85 4.07 7.61
C LEU A 55 7.26 3.30 6.43
N PHE A 56 7.97 3.29 5.29
CA PHE A 56 7.57 2.50 4.13
C PHE A 56 7.62 1.01 4.44
N LEU A 57 8.73 0.51 4.98
CA LEU A 57 8.89 -0.91 5.30
C LEU A 57 7.87 -1.37 6.34
N TYR A 58 7.59 -0.53 7.35
CA TYR A 58 6.57 -0.81 8.35
C TYR A 58 5.17 -0.94 7.71
N ALA A 59 4.80 -0.01 6.82
CA ALA A 59 3.53 -0.05 6.11
C ALA A 59 3.41 -1.20 5.11
N VAL A 60 4.46 -1.52 4.36
CA VAL A 60 4.48 -2.68 3.44
C VAL A 60 4.38 -3.99 4.21
N THR A 61 5.09 -4.11 5.33
CA THR A 61 5.01 -5.30 6.20
C THR A 61 3.60 -5.46 6.73
N PHE A 62 2.98 -4.38 7.21
CA PHE A 62 1.58 -4.37 7.62
C PHE A 62 0.65 -4.83 6.50
N LEU A 63 0.76 -4.24 5.30
CA LEU A 63 -0.06 -4.60 4.13
C LEU A 63 0.08 -6.08 3.74
N HIS A 64 1.29 -6.64 3.85
CA HIS A 64 1.53 -8.05 3.61
C HIS A 64 0.88 -8.92 4.69
N THR A 65 1.01 -8.55 5.96
CA THR A 65 0.39 -9.26 7.09
C THR A 65 -1.14 -9.28 7.00
N VAL A 66 -1.77 -8.19 6.55
CA VAL A 66 -3.23 -8.14 6.35
C VAL A 66 -3.69 -8.75 5.02
N GLY A 67 -2.78 -9.28 4.21
CA GLY A 67 -3.10 -9.92 2.93
C GLY A 67 -3.57 -8.96 1.83
N SER A 68 -3.21 -7.67 1.92
CA SER A 68 -3.54 -6.67 0.89
C SER A 68 -2.53 -6.64 -0.27
N ILE A 69 -1.32 -7.14 -0.02
CA ILE A 69 -0.28 -7.28 -1.04
C ILE A 69 0.29 -8.70 -1.05
N GLU A 70 0.66 -9.15 -2.24
CA GLU A 70 1.37 -10.39 -2.45
C GLU A 70 2.84 -10.09 -2.74
N LYS A 71 3.73 -10.89 -2.15
CA LYS A 71 5.17 -10.81 -2.38
C LYS A 71 5.63 -11.96 -3.28
N LYS A 72 6.41 -11.63 -4.31
CA LYS A 72 7.17 -12.59 -5.11
C LYS A 72 8.60 -12.09 -5.25
N GLU A 73 9.55 -12.78 -4.63
CA GLU A 73 10.97 -12.36 -4.58
C GLU A 73 11.11 -10.92 -4.05
N TYR A 74 11.74 -10.03 -4.82
CA TYR A 74 11.89 -8.61 -4.54
C TYR A 74 10.77 -7.74 -5.11
N LYS A 75 9.65 -8.36 -5.52
CA LYS A 75 8.50 -7.68 -6.11
C LYS A 75 7.26 -7.83 -5.25
N ILE A 76 6.42 -6.81 -5.27
CA ILE A 76 5.12 -6.78 -4.61
C ILE A 76 4.02 -6.49 -5.62
N LYS A 77 2.83 -7.02 -5.38
CA LYS A 77 1.63 -6.79 -6.20
C LYS A 77 0.44 -6.56 -5.27
N LEU A 78 -0.46 -5.65 -5.66
CA LEU A 78 -1.72 -5.46 -4.94
C LEU A 78 -2.68 -6.62 -5.23
N ILE A 79 -3.23 -7.22 -4.18
CA ILE A 79 -4.29 -8.22 -4.32
C ILE A 79 -5.60 -7.48 -4.58
N LYS A 80 -6.26 -7.78 -5.70
CA LYS A 80 -7.64 -7.37 -5.96
C LYS A 80 -8.52 -8.60 -5.74
N ASN A 81 -9.49 -8.50 -4.85
CA ASN A 81 -10.53 -9.51 -4.77
C ASN A 81 -11.35 -9.43 -6.06
N ASP A 82 -11.17 -10.42 -6.94
CA ASP A 82 -11.95 -10.60 -8.17
C ASP A 82 -13.30 -11.26 -7.79
N THR A 83 -14.00 -10.74 -6.78
CA THR A 83 -15.29 -11.29 -6.31
C THR A 83 -16.39 -11.17 -7.37
N SER A 84 -16.13 -10.47 -8.48
CA SER A 84 -17.03 -10.27 -9.60
C SER A 84 -16.91 -11.33 -10.71
N LYS A 85 -15.97 -12.30 -10.65
CA LYS A 85 -15.86 -13.35 -11.68
C LYS A 85 -16.45 -14.71 -11.31
N GLU A 86 -16.67 -15.00 -10.03
CA GLU A 86 -17.16 -16.33 -9.59
C GLU A 86 -18.67 -16.41 -9.35
N GLN A 87 -19.43 -15.31 -9.47
CA GLN A 87 -20.87 -15.31 -9.16
C GLN A 87 -21.83 -15.57 -10.34
N LEU A 88 -21.37 -15.97 -11.53
CA LEU A 88 -22.24 -16.00 -12.74
C LEU A 88 -22.44 -17.33 -13.48
N ASN A 89 -22.14 -18.50 -12.89
CA ASN A 89 -22.51 -19.79 -13.50
C ASN A 89 -23.04 -20.81 -12.47
N LEU A 90 -24.03 -20.43 -11.67
CA LEU A 90 -24.77 -21.36 -10.79
C LEU A 90 -26.20 -21.67 -11.29
N PHE A 91 -26.54 -21.23 -12.52
CA PHE A 91 -27.83 -21.49 -13.15
C PHE A 91 -27.68 -21.80 -14.66
N GLN A 92 -26.83 -22.78 -15.01
CA GLN A 92 -26.92 -23.46 -16.31
C GLN A 92 -27.47 -24.87 -16.12
#